data_AF-A0A949U7F4-F1
#
_entry.id   AF-A0A949U7F4-F1
#
_cell.length_a   1.000
_cell.length_b   1.000
_cell.length_c   1.000
_cell.angle_alpha   90.00
_cell.angle_beta   90.00
_cell.angle_gamma   90.00
#
_symmetry.space_group_name_H-M   'P 1'
#
loop_
_entity.id
_entity.type
_entity.pdbx_description
1 polymer ?
#
loop_
_entity_poly.entity_id
_entity_poly.type
_entity_poly.pdbx_seq_one_letter_code
_entity_poly.pdbx_strand_id
1 'polypeptide(L)'
;LAPTSALIGQGLGESVGLLTDGRFSGGTWGMVVGHVAPEAYVGGTIALVKEGDSITIDAKKRLIQLNVPAKELAARRKKWKQPKARYTTGLLGKYTRLVSTASEGAVTDAG
;
A
#
# COMPACT_ATOMS: atom_id res chain seq x y z
N LEU A 1 14.09 0.15 2.03
CA LEU A 1 15.37 -0.49 2.37
C LEU A 1 15.25 -1.48 3.53
N ALA A 2 14.92 -1.05 4.76
CA ALA A 2 14.93 -1.95 5.92
C ALA A 2 14.09 -3.25 5.76
N PRO A 3 12.85 -3.21 5.22
CA PRO A 3 12.05 -4.43 5.07
C PRO A 3 12.60 -5.40 4.02
N THR A 4 13.08 -4.86 2.89
CA THR A 4 13.67 -5.66 1.80
C THR A 4 14.98 -6.30 2.21
N SER A 5 15.86 -5.56 2.91
CA SER A 5 17.14 -6.09 3.40
C SER A 5 16.97 -7.15 4.49
N ALA A 6 15.97 -7.02 5.37
CA ALA A 6 15.71 -8.00 6.43
C ALA A 6 15.29 -9.37 5.88
N LEU A 7 14.42 -9.41 4.86
CA LEU A 7 13.98 -10.66 4.23
C LEU A 7 15.11 -11.37 3.48
N ILE A 8 15.96 -10.61 2.80
CA ILE A 8 17.13 -11.16 2.10
C ILE A 8 18.10 -11.77 3.13
N GLY A 9 18.35 -11.08 4.25
CA GLY A 9 19.19 -11.61 5.34
C GLY A 9 18.66 -12.92 5.95
N GLN A 10 17.35 -13.20 5.81
CA GLN A 10 16.72 -14.44 6.25
C GLN A 10 16.54 -15.47 5.13
N GLY A 11 17.00 -15.20 3.90
CA GLY A 11 16.88 -16.12 2.76
C GLY A 11 15.47 -16.25 2.18
N LEU A 12 14.55 -15.33 2.53
CA LEU A 12 13.13 -15.38 2.11
C LEU A 12 12.82 -14.50 0.89
N GLY A 13 13.84 -13.96 0.22
CA GLY A 13 13.67 -13.02 -0.89
C GLY A 13 12.85 -13.60 -2.05
N GLU A 14 12.97 -14.89 -2.33
CA GLU A 14 12.27 -15.53 -3.45
C GLU A 14 10.92 -16.16 -3.08
N SER A 15 10.61 -16.29 -1.78
CA SER A 15 9.40 -16.97 -1.29
C SER A 15 8.32 -16.00 -0.79
N VAL A 16 8.64 -14.72 -0.63
CA VAL A 16 7.74 -13.70 -0.07
C VAL A 16 7.53 -12.54 -1.04
N GLY A 17 6.26 -12.15 -1.22
CA GLY A 17 5.89 -10.92 -1.92
C GLY A 17 5.76 -9.75 -0.96
N LEU A 18 6.23 -8.57 -1.37
CA LEU A 18 6.10 -7.31 -0.62
C LEU A 18 5.16 -6.35 -1.34
N LEU A 19 4.18 -5.79 -0.64
CA LEU A 19 3.29 -4.74 -1.14
C LEU A 19 3.25 -3.55 -0.17
N THR A 20 3.22 -2.33 -0.72
CA THR A 20 3.04 -1.10 0.06
C THR A 20 2.38 0.00 -0.78
N ASP A 21 1.60 0.86 -0.13
CA ASP A 21 1.13 2.15 -0.68
C ASP A 21 2.23 3.23 -0.68
N GLY A 22 3.33 3.00 0.06
CA GLY A 22 4.54 3.81 0.00
C GLY A 22 5.49 3.37 -1.11
N ARG A 23 6.80 3.47 -0.83
CA ARG A 23 7.88 3.14 -1.76
C ARG A 23 8.90 2.20 -1.14
N PHE A 24 9.49 1.33 -1.96
CA PHE A 24 10.67 0.56 -1.59
C PHE A 24 11.95 1.19 -2.18
N SER A 25 13.09 0.87 -1.58
CA SER A 25 14.41 1.27 -2.05
C SER A 25 15.36 0.07 -1.96
N GLY A 26 16.07 -0.21 -3.07
CA GLY A 26 16.96 -1.36 -3.24
C GLY A 26 16.48 -2.30 -4.37
N GLY A 27 17.42 -2.76 -5.20
CA GLY A 27 17.18 -3.74 -6.27
C GLY A 27 16.65 -5.06 -5.69
N THR A 28 15.58 -5.54 -6.30
CA THR A 28 14.67 -6.53 -5.73
C THR A 28 15.03 -7.95 -6.19
N TRP A 29 15.46 -8.78 -5.24
CA TRP A 29 15.41 -10.23 -5.37
C TRP A 29 14.06 -10.67 -4.82
N GLY A 30 13.05 -10.82 -5.69
CA GLY A 30 11.67 -11.16 -5.32
C GLY A 30 10.57 -10.26 -5.91
N MET A 31 9.31 -10.58 -5.59
CA MET A 31 8.12 -9.84 -6.02
C MET A 31 7.85 -8.64 -5.10
N VAL A 32 8.16 -7.43 -5.55
CA VAL A 32 8.01 -6.21 -4.76
C VAL A 32 7.16 -5.18 -5.51
N VAL A 33 6.10 -4.70 -4.88
CA VAL A 33 5.16 -3.72 -5.43
C VAL A 33 5.07 -2.51 -4.50
N GLY A 34 5.37 -1.32 -5.02
CA GLY A 34 5.13 -0.04 -4.36
C GLY A 34 4.02 0.76 -5.05
N HIS A 35 3.71 1.94 -4.50
CA HIS A 35 2.74 2.90 -5.01
C HIS A 35 1.33 2.30 -5.24
N VAL A 36 0.93 1.35 -4.39
CA VAL A 36 -0.44 0.80 -4.44
C VAL A 36 -1.45 1.93 -4.17
N ALA A 37 -2.30 2.20 -5.15
CA ALA A 37 -3.32 3.25 -5.10
C ALA A 37 -4.74 2.67 -5.30
N PRO A 38 -5.78 3.20 -4.62
CA PRO A 38 -5.71 4.25 -3.59
C PRO A 38 -4.97 3.77 -2.32
N GLU A 39 -4.31 4.69 -1.62
CA GLU A 39 -3.53 4.38 -0.43
C GLU A 39 -4.41 3.98 0.77
N ALA A 40 -3.80 3.40 1.80
CA ALA A 40 -4.54 2.94 2.97
C ALA A 40 -5.20 4.10 3.72
N TYR A 41 -4.56 5.28 3.74
CA TYR A 41 -5.03 6.45 4.48
C TYR A 41 -6.38 6.98 3.97
N VAL A 42 -6.66 6.84 2.67
CA VAL A 42 -7.94 7.26 2.05
C VAL A 42 -8.93 6.10 1.91
N GLY A 43 -8.62 4.92 2.48
CA GLY A 43 -9.51 3.77 2.48
C GLY A 43 -9.46 2.95 1.20
N GLY A 44 -8.32 2.95 0.51
CA GLY A 44 -8.06 2.01 -0.58
C GLY A 44 -8.17 0.55 -0.14
N THR A 45 -8.26 -0.37 -1.10
CA THR A 45 -8.43 -1.80 -0.80
C THR A 45 -7.31 -2.36 0.09
N ILE A 46 -6.10 -1.81 0.00
CA ILE A 46 -4.97 -2.16 0.87
C ILE A 46 -5.26 -1.92 2.37
N ALA A 47 -6.11 -0.95 2.73
CA ALA A 47 -6.53 -0.73 4.13
C ALA A 47 -7.48 -1.79 4.67
N LEU A 48 -8.04 -2.63 3.80
CA LEU A 48 -9.06 -3.63 4.16
C LEU A 48 -8.49 -5.04 4.29
N VAL A 49 -7.21 -5.22 3.96
CA VAL A 49 -6.46 -6.47 4.13
C VAL A 49 -6.41 -6.83 5.62
N LYS A 50 -6.60 -8.10 5.92
CA LYS A 50 -6.45 -8.68 7.26
C LYS A 50 -5.43 -9.82 7.20
N GLU A 51 -4.84 -10.10 8.36
CA GLU A 51 -3.95 -11.25 8.52
C GLU A 51 -4.62 -12.55 8.06
N GLY A 52 -3.90 -13.34 7.28
CA GLY A 52 -4.41 -14.58 6.69
C GLY A 52 -5.19 -14.44 5.39
N ASP A 53 -5.50 -13.22 4.91
CA ASP A 53 -6.09 -13.05 3.58
C ASP A 53 -5.10 -13.48 2.48
N SER A 54 -5.60 -14.20 1.47
CA SER A 54 -4.80 -14.55 0.30
C SER A 54 -4.73 -13.36 -0.68
N ILE A 55 -3.52 -13.07 -1.16
CA ILE A 55 -3.27 -12.07 -2.19
C ILE A 55 -2.55 -12.74 -3.37
N THR A 56 -3.03 -12.49 -4.57
CA THR A 56 -2.37 -12.90 -5.82
C THR A 56 -1.67 -11.72 -6.45
N ILE A 57 -0.39 -11.90 -6.77
CA ILE A 57 0.38 -10.96 -7.58
C ILE A 57 0.80 -11.68 -8.86
N ASP A 58 0.29 -11.22 -10.00
CA ASP A 58 0.56 -11.80 -11.31
C ASP A 58 1.13 -10.72 -12.24
N ALA A 59 2.44 -10.72 -12.42
CA ALA A 59 3.13 -9.76 -13.27
C ALA A 59 2.77 -9.91 -14.75
N LYS A 60 2.45 -11.13 -15.23
CA LYS A 60 2.08 -11.37 -16.62
C LYS A 60 0.70 -10.77 -16.93
N LYS A 61 -0.23 -10.92 -15.99
CA LYS A 61 -1.57 -10.30 -16.08
C LYS A 61 -1.59 -8.84 -15.63
N ARG A 62 -0.49 -8.32 -15.07
CA ARG A 62 -0.42 -7.00 -14.41
C ARG A 62 -1.52 -6.86 -13.34
N LEU A 63 -1.71 -7.91 -12.55
CA LEU A 63 -2.79 -8.04 -11.57
C LEU A 63 -2.24 -8.11 -10.16
N ILE A 64 -2.87 -7.36 -9.27
CA ILE A 64 -2.75 -7.50 -7.82
C ILE A 64 -4.16 -7.66 -7.29
N GLN A 65 -4.45 -8.80 -6.68
CA GLN A 65 -5.80 -9.15 -6.25
C GLN A 65 -5.82 -9.63 -4.81
N LEU A 66 -6.68 -9.01 -4.00
CA LEU A 66 -7.07 -9.51 -2.70
C LEU A 66 -8.20 -10.54 -2.91
N ASN A 67 -7.95 -11.79 -2.53
CA ASN A 67 -8.85 -12.93 -2.77
C ASN A 67 -9.94 -13.01 -1.68
N VAL A 68 -10.68 -11.91 -1.51
CA VAL A 68 -11.78 -11.80 -0.54
C VAL A 68 -13.07 -11.49 -1.30
N PRO A 69 -14.20 -12.17 -1.01
CA PRO A 69 -15.46 -11.91 -1.68
C PRO A 69 -15.88 -10.45 -1.60
N ALA A 70 -16.44 -9.91 -2.70
CA ALA A 70 -16.85 -8.51 -2.79
C ALA A 70 -17.83 -8.08 -1.67
N LYS A 71 -18.73 -8.98 -1.25
CA LYS A 71 -19.67 -8.75 -0.12
C LYS A 71 -18.93 -8.50 1.19
N GLU A 72 -17.87 -9.26 1.45
CA GLU A 72 -17.06 -9.10 2.64
C GLU A 72 -16.21 -7.83 2.57
N LEU A 73 -15.59 -7.55 1.42
CA LEU A 73 -14.86 -6.29 1.22
C LEU A 73 -15.76 -5.07 1.41
N ALA A 74 -16.99 -5.10 0.91
CA ALA A 74 -17.98 -4.05 1.14
C ALA A 74 -18.31 -3.91 2.64
N ALA A 75 -18.47 -5.03 3.37
CA ALA A 75 -18.71 -5.00 4.81
C ALA A 75 -17.50 -4.44 5.59
N ARG A 76 -16.27 -4.80 5.21
CA ARG A 76 -15.03 -4.25 5.79
C ARG A 76 -14.93 -2.75 5.51
N ARG A 77 -15.20 -2.32 4.27
CA ARG A 77 -15.21 -0.91 3.85
C ARG A 77 -16.21 -0.06 4.65
N LYS A 78 -17.41 -0.57 4.92
CA LYS A 78 -18.42 0.12 5.75
C LYS A 78 -17.97 0.32 7.20
N LYS A 79 -17.11 -0.56 7.72
CA LYS A 79 -16.58 -0.47 9.09
C LYS A 79 -15.27 0.33 9.16
N TRP A 80 -14.66 0.60 8.01
CA TRP A 80 -13.39 1.32 7.95
C TRP A 80 -13.59 2.77 8.38
N LYS A 81 -12.67 3.26 9.20
CA LYS A 81 -12.59 4.65 9.63
C LYS A 81 -11.20 5.16 9.32
N GLN A 82 -11.14 6.33 8.69
CA GLN A 82 -9.88 6.99 8.40
C GLN A 82 -9.07 7.16 9.69
N PRO A 83 -7.79 6.73 9.73
CA PRO A 83 -6.94 6.95 10.88
C PRO A 83 -6.67 8.45 11.05
N LYS A 84 -6.42 8.89 12.29
CA LYS A 84 -6.02 10.28 12.54
C LYS A 84 -4.67 10.57 11.89
N ALA A 85 -4.53 11.75 11.28
CA ALA A 85 -3.26 12.24 10.77
C ALA A 85 -2.21 12.26 11.90
N ARG A 86 -1.03 11.69 11.65
CA ARG A 86 0.08 11.72 12.62
C ARG A 86 0.59 13.13 12.87
N TYR A 87 0.55 13.98 11.85
CA TYR A 87 0.97 15.38 11.90
C TYR A 87 -0.20 16.26 11.45
N THR A 88 -0.69 17.10 12.36
CA THR A 88 -1.83 18.00 12.09
C THR A 88 -1.39 19.44 11.77
N THR A 89 -0.12 19.76 12.07
CA THR A 89 0.51 21.08 11.91
C THR A 89 1.89 20.96 11.24
N GLY A 90 2.52 22.10 10.94
CA GLY A 90 3.84 22.15 10.31
C GLY A 90 3.84 21.72 8.84
N LEU A 91 5.02 21.48 8.29
CA LEU A 91 5.21 21.11 6.89
C LEU A 91 4.44 19.84 6.51
N LEU A 92 4.55 18.78 7.31
CA LEU A 92 3.87 17.52 7.05
C LEU A 92 2.35 17.65 7.17
N GLY A 93 1.85 18.46 8.10
CA GLY A 93 0.43 18.79 8.19
C GLY A 93 -0.10 19.54 6.97
N LYS A 94 0.72 20.39 6.33
CA LYS A 94 0.37 21.03 5.04
C LYS A 94 0.40 20.02 3.89
N TYR A 95 1.47 19.23 3.79
CA TYR A 95 1.64 18.22 2.75
C TYR A 95 0.47 17.23 2.72
N THR A 96 0.10 16.65 3.87
CA THR A 96 -1.04 15.71 3.96
C THR A 96 -2.38 16.30 3.52
N ARG A 97 -2.55 17.63 3.59
CA ARG A 97 -3.79 18.30 3.15
C ARG A 97 -3.81 18.58 1.65
N LEU A 98 -2.66 18.63 0.99
CA LEU A 98 -2.52 19.11 -0.39
C LEU A 98 -2.10 18.00 -1.36
N VAL A 99 -1.43 16.96 -0.88
CA VAL A 99 -0.85 15.93 -1.74
C VAL A 99 -1.94 15.11 -2.44
N SER A 100 -1.78 14.94 -3.75
CA SER A 100 -2.57 14.02 -4.58
C SER A 100 -2.15 12.56 -4.39
N THR A 101 -2.92 11.64 -4.98
CA THR A 101 -2.58 10.21 -4.92
C THR A 101 -1.29 9.90 -5.68
N ALA A 102 -0.59 8.82 -5.28
CA ALA A 102 0.62 8.36 -5.95
C ALA A 102 0.41 8.08 -7.46
N SER A 103 -0.80 7.70 -7.89
CA SER A 103 -1.10 7.49 -9.31
C SER A 103 -1.10 8.78 -10.15
N GLU A 104 -1.17 9.95 -9.51
CA GLU A 104 -1.09 11.28 -10.13
C GLU A 104 0.28 11.94 -9.90
N GLY A 105 1.24 11.20 -9.33
CA GLY A 105 2.59 11.70 -9.08
C GLY A 105 2.78 12.43 -7.74
N ALA A 106 1.80 12.39 -6.83
CA ALA A 106 1.87 13.02 -5.51
C ALA A 106 2.18 14.54 -5.57
N VAL A 107 1.61 15.23 -6.57
CA VAL A 107 1.66 16.68 -6.70
C VAL A 107 0.90 17.39 -5.58
N THR A 108 1.23 18.66 -5.30
CA THR A 108 0.67 19.44 -4.17
C THR A 108 -0.03 20.75 -4.59
N ASP A 109 -0.19 20.94 -5.90
CA ASP A 109 -0.66 22.14 -6.57
C ASP A 109 -1.84 21.86 -7.53
N ALA A 110 -2.52 20.73 -7.38
CA ALA A 110 -3.63 20.32 -8.24
C ALA A 110 -4.95 21.11 -8.02
N GLY A 111 -4.88 22.29 -7.40
CA GLY A 111 -6.00 23.14 -7.01
C GLY A 111 -6.05 24.47 -7.77
#